data_AF-A0A969IFI0-F1
#
_entry.id   AF-A0A969IFI0-F1
#
_cell.length_a   1.000
_cell.length_b   1.000
_cell.length_c   1.000
_cell.angle_alpha   90.00
_cell.angle_beta   90.00
_cell.angle_gamma   90.00
#
_symmetry.space_group_name_H-M   'P 1'
#
loop_
_entity.id
_entity.type
_entity.pdbx_description
1 polymer ?
#
loop_
_entity_poly.entity_id
_entity_poly.type
_entity_poly.pdbx_seq_one_letter_code
_entity_poly.pdbx_strand_id
1 'polypeptide(L)'
;MLLDALSSLGLLVKTKEGHYLNNADTSRLLVKGGEGYFGDYLRVIYQQWPVWGHIGEILSTDAEIAAQQDLGGTRRPKFAALFQSAMSQVCDDNLREILALDIWSRARSVFDLGGGHGRHLITLLEGHPHLSGEIWDLPSAERMRRG
;
A
#
# COMPACT_ATOMS: atom_id res chain seq x y z
N MET A 1 11.59 24.77 14.96
CA MET A 1 11.89 23.39 15.45
C MET A 1 11.39 22.30 14.53
N LEU A 2 10.11 22.22 14.14
CA LEU A 2 9.65 21.16 13.21
C LEU A 2 10.39 21.19 11.85
N LEU A 3 10.48 22.37 11.20
CA LEU A 3 11.14 22.49 9.89
C LEU A 3 12.65 22.21 9.97
N ASP A 4 13.31 22.62 11.06
CA ASP A 4 14.72 22.30 11.29
C ASP A 4 14.91 20.79 11.51
N ALA A 5 14.00 20.12 12.23
CA ALA A 5 14.02 18.67 12.42
C ALA A 5 13.78 17.91 11.11
N LEU A 6 12.81 18.34 10.28
CA LEU A 6 12.59 17.77 8.95
C LEU A 6 13.80 17.99 8.04
N SER A 7 14.50 19.11 8.18
CA SER A 7 15.75 19.38 7.47
C SER A 7 16.89 18.48 7.95
N SER A 8 17.02 18.24 9.25
CA SER A 8 18.04 17.32 9.79
C SER A 8 17.77 15.86 9.45
N LEU A 9 16.50 15.48 9.25
CA LEU A 9 16.09 14.19 8.69
C LEU A 9 16.28 14.10 7.17
N GLY A 10 16.72 15.18 6.52
CA GLY A 10 16.96 15.24 5.09
C GLY A 10 15.71 15.37 4.22
N LEU A 11 14.52 15.57 4.80
CA LEU A 11 13.26 15.70 4.06
C LEU A 11 13.09 17.09 3.43
N LEU A 12 13.68 18.12 4.04
CA LEU A 12 13.67 19.50 3.56
C LEU A 12 15.10 20.02 3.36
N VAL A 13 15.23 21.00 2.47
CA VAL A 13 16.44 21.79 2.27
C VAL A 13 16.19 23.20 2.77
N LYS A 14 17.03 23.67 3.69
CA LYS A 14 17.02 25.06 4.16
C LYS A 14 17.92 25.90 3.27
N THR A 15 17.33 26.87 2.59
CA THR A 15 18.02 27.84 1.72
C THR A 15 18.86 28.83 2.53
N LYS A 16 19.79 29.54 1.88
CA LYS A 16 20.62 30.57 2.54
C LYS A 16 19.78 31.74 3.04
N GLU A 17 18.65 31.99 2.40
CA GLU A 17 17.66 33.02 2.72
C GLU A 17 16.72 32.60 3.87
N GLY A 18 16.86 31.38 4.39
CA GLY A 18 16.08 30.86 5.52
C GLY A 18 14.74 30.20 5.14
N HIS A 19 14.41 30.09 3.85
CA HIS A 19 13.25 29.34 3.37
C HIS A 19 13.51 27.83 3.37
N TYR A 20 12.43 27.04 3.45
CA TYR A 20 12.49 25.58 3.39
C TYR A 20 11.83 25.09 2.11
N LEU A 21 12.48 24.15 1.44
CA LEU A 21 12.01 23.53 0.22
C LEU A 21 12.00 22.01 0.39
N ASN A 22 11.07 21.32 -0.26
CA ASN A 22 11.17 19.87 -0.37
C ASN A 22 12.45 19.50 -1.11
N ASN A 23 13.12 18.44 -0.68
CA ASN A 23 14.13 17.80 -1.52
C ASN A 23 13.45 17.03 -2.68
N ALA A 24 14.24 16.37 -3.53
CA ALA A 24 13.73 15.61 -4.67
C ALA A 24 12.81 14.45 -4.23
N ASP A 25 13.22 13.67 -3.23
CA ASP A 25 12.45 12.52 -2.76
C ASP A 25 11.13 12.91 -2.07
N THR A 26 11.14 13.92 -1.19
CA THR A 26 9.93 14.47 -0.56
C THR A 26 8.97 15.01 -1.62
N SER A 27 9.49 15.66 -2.66
CA SER A 27 8.67 16.16 -3.78
C SER A 27 8.02 15.02 -4.57
N ARG A 28 8.75 13.92 -4.79
CA ARG A 28 8.26 12.75 -5.53
C ARG A 28 7.31 11.88 -4.69
N LEU A 29 7.72 11.53 -3.47
CA LEU A 29 7.07 10.53 -2.63
C LEU A 29 5.98 11.09 -1.72
N LEU A 30 6.09 12.35 -1.28
CA LEU A 30 5.22 12.91 -0.22
C LEU A 30 4.26 13.98 -0.71
N VAL A 31 4.36 14.41 -1.98
CA VAL A 31 3.39 15.31 -2.62
C VAL A 31 2.30 14.49 -3.32
N LYS A 32 1.03 14.73 -2.95
CA LYS A 32 -0.12 14.06 -3.55
C LYS A 32 -0.14 14.25 -5.08
N GLY A 33 -0.40 13.16 -5.80
CA GLY A 33 -0.49 13.15 -7.26
C GLY A 33 0.85 13.00 -7.98
N GLY A 34 1.98 12.94 -7.26
CA GLY A 34 3.28 12.60 -7.83
C GLY A 34 3.39 11.11 -8.19
N GLU A 35 4.22 10.81 -9.18
CA GLU A 35 4.61 9.44 -9.51
C GLU A 35 5.36 8.80 -8.33
N GLY A 36 4.87 7.66 -7.85
CA GLY A 36 5.42 7.00 -6.65
C GLY A 36 5.01 7.65 -5.33
N TYR A 37 3.91 8.42 -5.30
CA TYR A 37 3.36 8.93 -4.05
C TYR A 37 3.16 7.80 -3.02
N PHE A 38 3.69 7.99 -1.82
CA PHE A 38 3.74 7.00 -0.74
C PHE A 38 2.96 7.44 0.51
N GLY A 39 2.29 8.60 0.44
CA GLY A 39 1.65 9.20 1.60
C GLY A 39 0.38 8.49 2.08
N ASP A 40 -0.29 7.67 1.26
CA ASP A 40 -1.36 6.79 1.76
C ASP A 40 -0.81 5.67 2.65
N TYR A 41 0.31 5.08 2.26
CA TYR A 41 0.96 4.04 3.05
C TYR A 41 1.43 4.55 4.41
N LEU A 42 2.01 5.75 4.47
CA LEU A 42 2.34 6.40 5.75
C LEU A 42 1.10 6.63 6.63
N ARG A 43 -0.04 7.00 6.04
CA ARG A 43 -1.30 7.15 6.79
C ARG A 43 -1.81 5.81 7.31
N VAL A 44 -1.61 4.71 6.59
CA VAL A 44 -1.94 3.36 7.06
C VAL A 44 -1.08 3.01 8.27
N ILE A 45 0.26 3.13 8.17
CA ILE A 45 1.19 2.86 9.28
C ILE A 45 0.80 3.67 10.52
N TYR A 46 0.55 4.97 10.35
CA TYR A 46 0.15 5.84 11.44
C TYR A 46 -1.16 5.38 12.11
N GLN A 47 -2.18 4.99 11.33
CA GLN A 47 -3.44 4.49 11.88
C GLN A 47 -3.32 3.12 12.55
N GLN A 48 -2.31 2.33 12.20
CA GLN A 48 -2.00 1.05 12.83
C GLN A 48 -1.15 1.20 14.10
N TRP A 49 -0.50 2.36 14.31
CA TRP A 49 0.39 2.61 15.44
C TRP A 49 -0.19 2.24 16.82
N PRO A 50 -1.48 2.51 17.14
CA PRO A 50 -2.04 2.11 18.42
C PRO A 50 -1.98 0.59 18.67
N VAL A 51 -2.09 -0.24 17.64
CA VAL A 51 -2.06 -1.72 17.76
C VAL A 51 -0.68 -2.19 18.21
N TRP A 52 0.40 -1.53 17.77
CA TRP A 52 1.77 -1.87 18.18
C TRP A 52 2.00 -1.71 19.69
N GLY A 53 1.24 -0.83 20.36
CA GLY A 53 1.26 -0.70 21.81
C GLY A 53 0.79 -1.96 22.56
N HIS A 54 0.08 -2.86 21.88
CA HIS A 54 -0.45 -4.11 22.43
C HIS A 54 0.39 -5.34 22.05
N ILE A 55 1.59 -5.17 21.48
CA ILE A 55 2.37 -6.32 20.98
C ILE A 55 2.66 -7.38 22.04
N GLY A 56 2.88 -6.99 23.30
CA GLY A 56 3.06 -7.94 24.40
C GLY A 56 1.80 -8.78 24.68
N GLU A 57 0.62 -8.17 24.60
CA GLU A 57 -0.67 -8.85 24.74
C GLU A 57 -0.90 -9.81 23.59
N ILE A 58 -0.69 -9.35 22.34
CA ILE A 58 -0.82 -10.15 21.11
C ILE A 58 0.07 -11.39 21.17
N LEU A 59 1.30 -11.26 21.66
CA LEU A 59 2.24 -12.38 21.78
C LEU A 59 1.91 -13.35 22.93
N SER A 60 1.02 -12.96 23.84
CA SER A 60 0.69 -13.74 25.05
C SER A 60 -0.63 -14.51 24.93
N THR A 61 -1.30 -14.47 23.77
CA THR A 61 -2.61 -15.10 23.53
C THR A 61 -2.63 -15.79 22.17
N ASP A 62 -3.41 -16.86 22.06
CA ASP A 62 -3.69 -17.54 20.79
C ASP A 62 -4.92 -16.94 20.07
N ALA A 63 -5.61 -15.98 20.71
CA ALA A 63 -6.81 -15.34 20.19
C ALA A 63 -6.56 -13.91 19.73
N GLU A 64 -7.30 -13.47 18.71
CA GLU A 64 -7.29 -12.07 18.28
C GLU A 64 -7.78 -11.12 19.38
N ILE A 65 -7.02 -10.06 19.65
CA ILE A 65 -7.44 -9.02 20.61
C ILE A 65 -8.27 -7.93 19.93
N ALA A 66 -9.02 -7.16 20.71
CA ALA A 66 -9.87 -6.08 20.19
C ALA A 66 -9.09 -5.07 19.32
N ALA A 67 -7.84 -4.78 19.65
CA ALA A 67 -6.99 -3.86 18.88
C ALA A 67 -6.68 -4.36 17.45
N GLN A 68 -6.70 -5.68 17.20
CA GLN A 68 -6.46 -6.26 15.87
C GLN A 68 -7.71 -6.23 14.98
N GLN A 69 -8.90 -6.28 15.58
CA GLN A 69 -10.17 -6.34 14.85
C GLN A 69 -10.42 -5.10 13.97
N ASP A 70 -9.78 -3.97 14.30
CA ASP A 70 -9.86 -2.73 13.53
C ASP A 70 -9.02 -2.74 12.24
N LEU A 71 -8.14 -3.74 12.06
CA LEU A 71 -7.28 -3.88 10.89
C LEU A 71 -7.97 -4.57 9.72
N GLY A 72 -8.97 -5.42 9.98
CA GLY A 72 -9.68 -6.22 8.96
C GLY A 72 -10.65 -5.43 8.07
N GLY A 73 -10.80 -4.12 8.29
CA GLY A 73 -11.55 -3.21 7.40
C GLY A 73 -13.07 -3.32 7.44
N THR A 74 -13.65 -4.42 7.92
CA THR A 74 -15.11 -4.63 8.04
C THR A 74 -15.80 -3.60 8.95
N ARG A 75 -15.12 -3.18 10.01
CA ARG A 75 -15.63 -2.15 10.95
C ARG A 75 -15.22 -0.72 10.58
N ARG A 76 -14.30 -0.55 9.63
CA ARG A 76 -13.68 0.74 9.28
C ARG A 76 -13.56 0.90 7.74
N PRO A 77 -14.67 1.12 7.02
CA PRO A 77 -14.66 1.16 5.55
C PRO A 77 -13.73 2.23 4.96
N LYS A 78 -13.61 3.40 5.62
CA LYS A 78 -12.65 4.44 5.20
C LYS A 78 -11.19 4.00 5.35
N PHE A 79 -10.88 3.25 6.41
CA PHE A 79 -9.54 2.69 6.60
C PHE A 79 -9.28 1.58 5.58
N ALA A 80 -10.27 0.72 5.29
CA ALA A 80 -10.16 -0.30 4.26
C ALA A 80 -9.88 0.30 2.88
N ALA A 81 -10.56 1.39 2.51
CA ALA A 81 -10.31 2.09 1.25
C ALA A 81 -8.91 2.70 1.20
N LEU A 82 -8.48 3.35 2.28
CA LEU A 82 -7.12 3.88 2.41
C LEU A 82 -6.06 2.77 2.33
N PHE A 83 -6.30 1.62 2.97
CA PHE A 83 -5.42 0.46 2.95
C PHE A 83 -5.27 -0.08 1.54
N GLN A 84 -6.37 -0.26 0.80
CA GLN A 84 -6.31 -0.71 -0.60
C GLN A 84 -5.58 0.28 -1.51
N SER A 85 -5.83 1.60 -1.35
CA SER A 85 -5.08 2.65 -2.07
C SER A 85 -3.59 2.63 -1.74
N ALA A 86 -3.24 2.37 -0.48
CA ALA A 86 -1.85 2.25 -0.06
C ALA A 86 -1.18 0.99 -0.63
N MET A 87 -1.87 -0.15 -0.63
CA MET A 87 -1.31 -1.39 -1.17
C MET A 87 -1.06 -1.28 -2.67
N SER A 88 -1.97 -0.66 -3.43
CA SER A 88 -1.76 -0.49 -4.87
C SER A 88 -0.52 0.34 -5.21
N GLN A 89 -0.14 1.31 -4.36
CA GLN A 89 1.09 2.10 -4.51
C GLN A 89 2.37 1.29 -4.23
N VAL A 90 2.32 0.33 -3.31
CA VAL A 90 3.49 -0.49 -2.92
C VAL A 90 3.67 -1.70 -3.83
N CYS A 91 2.59 -2.20 -4.42
CA CYS A 91 2.64 -3.39 -5.28
C CYS A 91 3.41 -3.19 -6.60
N ASP A 92 3.54 -1.95 -7.07
CA ASP A 92 4.24 -1.64 -8.32
C ASP A 92 5.74 -2.02 -8.27
N ASP A 93 6.35 -2.06 -7.09
CA ASP A 93 7.79 -2.33 -6.94
C ASP A 93 8.18 -3.77 -7.27
N ASN A 94 7.33 -4.75 -6.92
CA ASN A 94 7.61 -6.18 -7.18
C ASN A 94 6.96 -6.68 -8.48
N LEU A 95 6.16 -5.82 -9.13
CA LEU A 95 5.36 -6.22 -10.28
C LEU A 95 6.24 -6.54 -11.49
N ARG A 96 7.35 -5.83 -11.67
CA ARG A 96 8.25 -6.07 -12.82
C ARG A 96 8.85 -7.46 -12.80
N GLU A 97 9.31 -7.92 -11.64
CA GLU A 97 9.90 -9.25 -11.46
C GLU A 97 8.85 -10.34 -11.67
N ILE A 98 7.63 -10.13 -11.15
CA ILE A 98 6.52 -11.06 -11.35
C ILE A 98 6.20 -11.17 -12.83
N LEU A 99 6.08 -10.07 -13.57
CA LEU A 99 5.79 -10.06 -15.00
C LEU A 99 6.86 -10.74 -15.84
N ALA A 100 8.12 -10.70 -15.41
CA ALA A 100 9.24 -11.28 -16.15
C ALA A 100 9.35 -12.81 -16.03
N LEU A 101 8.51 -13.47 -15.22
CA LEU A 101 8.56 -14.92 -15.06
C LEU A 101 8.18 -15.67 -16.35
N ASP A 102 9.01 -16.62 -16.77
CA ASP A 102 8.77 -17.40 -18.00
C ASP A 102 7.48 -18.25 -17.98
N ILE A 103 6.91 -18.49 -16.80
CA ILE A 103 5.71 -19.31 -16.60
C ILE A 103 4.50 -18.76 -17.38
N TRP A 104 4.43 -17.44 -17.60
CA TRP A 104 3.29 -16.79 -18.25
C TRP A 104 3.17 -17.15 -19.72
N SER A 105 4.28 -17.45 -20.39
CA SER A 105 4.30 -17.84 -21.82
C SER A 105 3.53 -19.13 -22.10
N ARG A 106 3.38 -20.00 -21.09
CA ARG A 106 2.70 -21.30 -21.21
C ARG A 106 1.34 -21.34 -20.51
N ALA A 107 1.05 -20.34 -19.67
CA ALA A 107 -0.23 -20.22 -19.00
C ALA A 107 -1.30 -19.68 -19.97
N ARG A 108 -2.57 -19.95 -19.63
CA ARG A 108 -3.75 -19.37 -20.31
C ARG A 108 -4.68 -18.67 -19.35
N SER A 109 -4.70 -19.12 -18.09
CA SER A 109 -5.57 -18.59 -17.05
C SER A 109 -4.76 -18.36 -15.78
N VAL A 110 -5.03 -17.26 -15.09
CA VAL A 110 -4.43 -16.91 -13.80
C VAL A 110 -5.51 -16.72 -12.75
N PHE A 111 -5.23 -17.23 -11.56
CA PHE A 111 -6.12 -17.18 -10.43
C PHE A 111 -5.44 -16.39 -9.29
N ASP A 112 -5.93 -15.19 -9.00
CA ASP A 112 -5.36 -14.27 -7.99
C ASP A 112 -6.13 -14.41 -6.66
N LEU A 113 -5.58 -15.22 -5.75
CA LEU A 113 -6.14 -15.47 -4.42
C LEU A 113 -5.79 -14.34 -3.46
N GLY A 114 -6.79 -13.59 -3.00
CA GLY A 114 -6.59 -12.41 -2.15
C GLY A 114 -6.09 -11.19 -2.93
N GLY A 115 -6.41 -11.11 -4.22
CA GLY A 115 -5.91 -10.08 -5.14
C GLY A 115 -6.37 -8.65 -4.82
N GLY A 116 -7.31 -8.45 -3.89
CA GLY A 116 -7.72 -7.14 -3.39
C GLY A 116 -8.16 -6.17 -4.48
N HIS A 117 -7.42 -5.07 -4.60
CA HIS A 117 -7.61 -4.03 -5.62
C HIS A 117 -7.32 -4.52 -7.06
N GLY A 118 -6.67 -5.67 -7.24
CA GLY A 118 -6.48 -6.32 -8.55
C GLY A 118 -5.38 -5.74 -9.43
N ARG A 119 -4.53 -4.85 -8.91
CA ARG A 119 -3.44 -4.22 -9.69
C ARG A 119 -2.51 -5.26 -10.29
N HIS A 120 -2.19 -6.32 -9.54
CA HIS A 120 -1.30 -7.37 -10.04
C HIS A 120 -1.90 -8.09 -11.24
N LEU A 121 -3.13 -8.60 -11.09
CA LEU A 121 -3.79 -9.29 -12.18
C LEU A 121 -3.99 -8.37 -13.40
N ILE A 122 -4.45 -7.13 -13.21
CA ILE A 122 -4.62 -6.17 -14.32
C ILE A 122 -3.31 -5.98 -15.08
N THR A 123 -2.22 -5.66 -14.37
CA THR A 123 -0.92 -5.41 -14.99
C THR A 123 -0.39 -6.68 -15.68
N LEU A 124 -0.64 -7.86 -15.11
CA LEU A 124 -0.26 -9.15 -15.69
C LEU A 124 -0.98 -9.42 -17.01
N LEU A 125 -2.28 -9.17 -17.08
CA LEU A 125 -3.09 -9.34 -18.29
C LEU A 125 -2.74 -8.29 -19.37
N GLU A 126 -2.39 -7.06 -18.97
CA GLU A 126 -1.88 -6.04 -19.88
C GLU A 126 -0.53 -6.43 -20.50
N GLY A 127 0.37 -7.03 -19.71
CA GLY A 127 1.67 -7.52 -20.18
C GLY A 127 1.60 -8.83 -20.98
N HIS A 128 0.55 -9.63 -20.79
CA HIS A 128 0.35 -10.92 -21.44
C HIS A 128 -1.08 -11.07 -21.98
N PRO A 129 -1.39 -10.48 -23.14
CA PRO A 129 -2.77 -10.42 -23.66
C PRO A 129 -3.43 -11.78 -23.97
N HIS A 130 -2.65 -12.86 -24.00
CA HIS A 130 -3.16 -14.23 -24.18
C HIS A 130 -3.69 -14.86 -22.89
N LEU A 131 -3.44 -14.23 -21.73
CA LEU A 131 -3.94 -14.68 -20.44
C LEU A 131 -5.37 -14.16 -20.21
N SER A 132 -6.17 -14.97 -19.54
CA SER A 132 -7.37 -14.54 -18.83
C SER A 132 -7.14 -14.68 -17.32
N GLY A 133 -7.95 -14.03 -16.50
CA GLY A 133 -7.84 -14.29 -15.07
C GLY A 133 -9.00 -13.81 -14.23
N GLU A 134 -8.99 -14.29 -12.99
CA GLU A 134 -10.01 -14.05 -11.99
C GLU A 134 -9.35 -13.73 -10.64
N ILE A 135 -10.03 -12.90 -9.85
CA ILE A 135 -9.67 -12.59 -8.46
C ILE A 135 -10.69 -13.27 -7.58
N TRP A 136 -10.26 -14.07 -6.60
CA TRP A 136 -11.13 -14.50 -5.50
C TRP A 136 -10.61 -13.88 -4.22
N ASP A 137 -11.49 -13.18 -3.55
CA ASP A 137 -11.20 -12.49 -2.30
C ASP A 137 -12.45 -12.52 -1.41
N LEU A 138 -12.30 -12.05 -0.17
CA LEU A 138 -13.40 -11.91 0.77
C LEU A 138 -14.42 -10.88 0.25
N PRO A 139 -15.72 -11.01 0.61
CA PRO A 139 -16.76 -10.07 0.17
C PRO A 139 -16.49 -8.60 0.52
N SER A 140 -15.70 -8.33 1.57
CA SER A 140 -15.27 -6.99 1.94
C SER A 140 -14.36 -6.34 0.91
N ALA A 141 -13.50 -7.12 0.25
CA ALA A 141 -12.61 -6.66 -0.82
C ALA A 141 -13.37 -6.50 -2.15
N GLU A 142 -14.26 -7.44 -2.48
CA GLU A 142 -15.05 -7.39 -3.74
C GLU A 142 -15.90 -6.12 -3.88
N ARG A 143 -16.52 -5.66 -2.77
CA ARG A 143 -17.34 -4.44 -2.76
C ARG A 143 -16.54 -3.19 -3.10
N MET A 144 -15.26 -3.17 -2.77
CA MET A 144 -14.38 -2.02 -3.02
C MET A 144 -13.95 -1.96 -4.49
N ARG A 145 -13.83 -3.10 -5.18
CA ARG A 145 -13.41 -3.18 -6.60
C ARG A 145 -14.43 -2.58 -7.58
N ARG A 146 -15.71 -2.57 -7.20
CA ARG A 146 -16.82 -2.12 -8.07
C ARG A 146 -17.18 -0.64 -7.86
N GLY A 147 -16.51 0.05 -6.92
CA GLY A 147 -16.79 1.44 -6.53
C GLY A 147 -15.92 2.46 -7.24
#